data_AF-A0A7X6FRU7-F1
#
_entry.id   AF-A0A7X6FRU7-F1
#
_cell.length_a   1.000
_cell.length_b   1.000
_cell.length_c   1.000
_cell.angle_alpha   90.00
_cell.angle_beta   90.00
_cell.angle_gamma   90.00
#
_symmetry.space_group_name_H-M   'P 1'
#
loop_
_entity.id
_entity.type
_entity.pdbx_description
1 polymer ?
#
loop_
_entity_poly.entity_id
_entity_poly.type
_entity_poly.pdbx_seq_one_letter_code
_entity_poly.pdbx_strand_id
1 'polypeptide(L)'
;MLRDGTFANRIDGGRFAFEGKTVQLPINAPQEGMAIHGFSRMHSWEVVETSDNRVHVRDEVHSADHPYSYRLDQIIDIAPDGFRISLSIQNEGDSALPFGIGLHPWFSKTNKATLEFQSMAHHSLIHADYHKVSPKLSTGLLRETQLLCQNCRW
;
A
#
# COMPACT_ATOMS: atom_id res chain seq x y z
N MET A 1 -3.91 -7.62 3.85
CA MET A 1 -4.63 -7.22 2.63
C MET A 1 -4.19 -5.82 2.25
N LEU A 2 -3.72 -5.63 1.01
CA LEU A 2 -3.56 -4.29 0.42
C LEU A 2 -4.83 -3.49 0.65
N ARG A 3 -4.67 -2.25 1.09
CA ARG A 3 -5.76 -1.28 1.13
C ARG A 3 -5.52 -0.11 0.22
N ASP A 4 -4.37 -0.07 -0.44
CA ASP A 4 -3.91 1.06 -1.23
C ASP A 4 -3.74 0.59 -2.69
N GLY A 5 -4.47 1.21 -3.62
CA GLY A 5 -4.22 1.05 -5.05
C GLY A 5 -3.00 1.88 -5.49
N THR A 6 -3.14 2.65 -6.57
CA THR A 6 -2.06 3.51 -7.08
C THR A 6 -1.59 4.62 -6.13
N PHE A 7 -2.22 4.86 -4.97
CA PHE A 7 -1.78 5.84 -3.99
C PHE A 7 -2.23 5.46 -2.57
N ALA A 8 -1.38 5.71 -1.57
CA ALA A 8 -1.56 5.20 -0.20
C ALA A 8 -2.27 6.15 0.78
N ASN A 9 -2.59 7.39 0.39
CA ASN A 9 -3.29 8.32 1.28
C ASN A 9 -4.28 9.20 0.50
N ARG A 10 -4.48 10.45 0.91
CA ARG A 10 -5.44 11.38 0.31
C ARG A 10 -4.82 12.18 -0.82
N ILE A 11 -5.62 12.42 -1.85
CA ILE A 11 -5.37 13.43 -2.87
C ILE A 11 -6.54 14.42 -2.80
N ASP A 12 -6.19 15.66 -2.46
CA ASP A 12 -7.15 16.76 -2.31
C ASP A 12 -7.91 17.00 -3.62
N GLY A 13 -9.24 17.06 -3.55
CA GLY A 13 -10.11 17.15 -4.72
C GLY A 13 -9.95 16.03 -5.75
N GLY A 14 -9.21 14.95 -5.41
CA GLY A 14 -8.79 13.93 -6.37
C GLY A 14 -7.98 14.49 -7.54
N ARG A 15 -7.38 15.67 -7.40
CA ARG A 15 -6.82 16.43 -8.53
C ARG A 15 -5.35 16.74 -8.32
N PHE A 16 -4.55 16.49 -9.34
CA PHE A 16 -3.14 16.84 -9.34
C PHE A 16 -2.62 17.07 -10.76
N ALA A 17 -1.46 17.70 -10.88
CA ALA A 17 -0.77 17.89 -12.15
C ALA A 17 0.30 16.80 -12.33
N PHE A 18 0.34 16.18 -13.50
CA PHE A 18 1.33 15.17 -13.86
C PHE A 18 1.60 15.23 -15.36
N GLU A 19 2.87 15.23 -15.77
CA GLU A 19 3.30 15.40 -17.18
C GLU A 19 2.59 16.54 -17.92
N GLY A 20 2.39 17.69 -17.24
CA GLY A 20 1.72 18.86 -17.82
C GLY A 20 0.20 18.71 -18.02
N LYS A 21 -0.40 17.60 -17.58
CA LYS A 21 -1.85 17.36 -17.63
C LYS A 21 -2.45 17.46 -16.23
N THR A 22 -3.70 17.91 -16.16
CA THR A 22 -4.51 17.77 -14.95
C THR A 22 -5.10 16.37 -14.93
N VAL A 23 -4.77 15.59 -13.89
CA VAL A 23 -5.37 14.28 -13.63
C VAL A 23 -6.52 14.47 -12.64
N GLN A 24 -7.66 13.86 -12.95
CA GLN A 24 -8.80 13.80 -12.05
C GLN A 24 -9.09 12.35 -11.68
N LEU A 25 -9.01 12.06 -10.39
CA LEU A 25 -9.36 10.77 -9.80
C LEU A 25 -10.82 10.82 -9.31
N PRO A 26 -11.54 9.68 -9.36
CA PRO A 26 -12.83 9.56 -8.70
C PRO A 26 -12.74 9.85 -7.19
N ILE A 27 -13.72 10.60 -6.68
CA ILE A 27 -13.87 10.88 -5.24
C ILE A 27 -14.53 9.69 -4.57
N ASN A 28 -13.76 8.92 -3.79
CA ASN A 28 -14.25 7.78 -3.02
C ASN A 28 -14.36 8.07 -1.51
N ALA A 29 -14.06 9.29 -1.08
CA ALA A 29 -14.39 9.84 0.25
C ALA A 29 -15.23 11.14 0.08
N PRO A 30 -16.53 11.04 -0.26
CA PRO A 30 -17.34 12.19 -0.65
C PRO A 30 -17.55 13.22 0.46
N GLN A 31 -17.55 12.79 1.72
CA GLN A 31 -17.67 13.70 2.88
C GLN A 31 -16.42 14.59 3.06
N GLU A 32 -15.26 14.10 2.61
CA GLU A 32 -13.98 14.81 2.68
C GLU A 32 -13.68 15.55 1.37
N GLY A 33 -14.40 15.23 0.28
CA GLY A 33 -14.12 15.76 -1.06
C GLY A 33 -12.81 15.25 -1.65
N MET A 34 -12.33 14.08 -1.22
CA MET A 34 -10.99 13.57 -1.55
C MET A 34 -11.04 12.20 -2.22
N ALA A 35 -10.00 11.92 -3.02
CA ALA A 35 -9.66 10.55 -3.39
C ALA A 35 -8.75 9.98 -2.29
N ILE A 36 -8.99 8.74 -1.84
CA ILE A 36 -8.26 8.12 -0.73
C ILE A 36 -7.92 6.64 -1.02
N HIS A 37 -6.67 6.24 -0.79
CA HIS A 37 -6.18 4.85 -0.79
C HIS A 37 -6.37 4.09 -2.13
N GLY A 38 -6.33 4.77 -3.27
CA GLY A 38 -6.56 4.12 -4.57
C GLY A 38 -7.92 3.43 -4.69
N PHE A 39 -8.05 2.59 -5.72
CA PHE A 39 -9.34 1.97 -6.09
C PHE A 39 -9.35 0.46 -5.87
N SER A 40 -8.20 -0.19 -6.03
CA SER A 40 -8.00 -1.63 -5.89
C SER A 40 -8.43 -2.23 -4.55
N ARG A 41 -8.49 -1.42 -3.49
CA ARG A 41 -9.01 -1.87 -2.19
C ARG A 41 -10.49 -2.26 -2.22
N MET A 42 -11.24 -1.71 -3.18
CA MET A 42 -12.68 -1.92 -3.34
C MET A 42 -12.99 -3.01 -4.38
N HIS A 43 -11.97 -3.50 -5.09
CA HIS A 43 -12.13 -4.48 -6.14
C HIS A 43 -12.13 -5.90 -5.59
N SER A 44 -12.72 -6.82 -6.34
CA SER A 44 -12.50 -8.25 -6.14
C SER A 44 -11.19 -8.63 -6.80
N TRP A 45 -10.31 -9.28 -6.04
CA TRP A 45 -9.02 -9.74 -6.56
C TRP A 45 -9.16 -11.18 -7.06
N GLU A 46 -8.52 -11.48 -8.18
CA GLU A 46 -8.37 -12.83 -8.69
C GLU A 46 -7.31 -13.58 -7.89
N VAL A 47 -7.54 -14.87 -7.63
CA VAL A 47 -6.53 -15.77 -7.08
C VAL A 47 -5.74 -16.37 -8.24
N VAL A 48 -4.47 -16.00 -8.35
CA VAL A 48 -3.57 -16.46 -9.42
C VAL A 48 -2.88 -17.77 -9.05
N GLU A 49 -2.47 -17.90 -7.78
CA GLU A 49 -1.76 -19.07 -7.27
C GLU A 49 -2.09 -19.27 -5.79
N THR A 50 -2.27 -20.53 -5.37
CA THR A 50 -2.36 -20.91 -3.95
C THR A 50 -1.58 -22.18 -3.67
N SER A 51 -1.02 -22.26 -2.47
CA SER A 51 -0.48 -23.46 -1.87
C SER A 51 -0.64 -23.40 -0.35
N ASP A 52 -0.15 -24.41 0.36
CA ASP A 52 -0.26 -24.50 1.82
C ASP A 52 0.35 -23.30 2.57
N ASN A 53 1.34 -22.63 1.98
CA ASN A 53 2.05 -21.52 2.61
C ASN A 53 2.22 -20.28 1.71
N ARG A 54 1.47 -20.19 0.61
CA ARG A 54 1.55 -19.05 -0.31
C ARG A 54 0.20 -18.73 -0.92
N VAL A 55 -0.07 -17.44 -1.08
CA VAL A 55 -1.16 -16.95 -1.90
C VAL A 55 -0.66 -15.79 -2.77
N HIS A 56 -1.01 -15.85 -4.05
CA HIS A 56 -0.84 -14.77 -5.02
C HIS A 56 -2.21 -14.33 -5.48
N VAL A 57 -2.56 -13.08 -5.20
CA VAL A 57 -3.77 -12.43 -5.71
C VAL A 57 -3.43 -11.26 -6.61
N ARG A 58 -4.33 -10.96 -7.55
CA ARG A 58 -4.18 -9.93 -8.57
C ARG A 58 -5.43 -9.07 -8.72
N ASP A 59 -5.23 -7.78 -8.93
CA ASP A 59 -6.24 -6.84 -9.40
C ASP A 59 -5.78 -6.23 -10.72
N GLU A 60 -6.64 -6.26 -11.73
CA GLU A 60 -6.42 -5.65 -13.03
C GLU A 60 -7.43 -4.52 -13.23
N VAL A 61 -6.92 -3.32 -13.43
CA VAL A 61 -7.71 -2.11 -13.58
C VAL A 61 -7.55 -1.60 -15.00
N HIS A 62 -8.67 -1.43 -15.69
CA HIS A 62 -8.73 -0.86 -17.03
C HIS A 62 -9.36 0.54 -16.98
N SER A 63 -8.90 1.43 -17.86
CA SER A 63 -9.16 2.87 -17.79
C SER A 63 -10.60 3.33 -18.07
N ALA A 64 -11.60 2.44 -18.08
CA ALA A 64 -12.98 2.83 -18.34
C ALA A 64 -13.50 3.83 -17.28
N ASP A 65 -13.16 3.58 -16.00
CA ASP A 65 -13.61 4.38 -14.86
C ASP A 65 -12.45 5.10 -14.13
N HIS A 66 -11.22 4.96 -14.63
CA HIS A 66 -10.00 5.46 -14.01
C HIS A 66 -9.02 6.03 -15.04
N PRO A 67 -8.19 7.03 -14.69
CA PRO A 67 -7.28 7.66 -15.65
C PRO A 67 -6.13 6.75 -16.10
N TYR A 68 -5.94 5.58 -15.48
CA TYR A 68 -4.83 4.67 -15.76
C TYR A 68 -5.28 3.22 -15.83
N SER A 69 -4.57 2.44 -16.65
CA SER A 69 -4.67 0.99 -16.67
C SER A 69 -3.44 0.38 -16.01
N TYR A 70 -3.63 -0.54 -15.07
CA TYR A 70 -2.54 -1.14 -14.32
C TYR A 70 -2.95 -2.49 -13.75
N ARG A 71 -1.93 -3.28 -13.45
CA ARG A 71 -2.05 -4.54 -12.71
C ARG A 71 -1.36 -4.43 -11.37
N LEU A 72 -2.02 -4.89 -10.32
CA LEU A 72 -1.47 -5.04 -8.99
C LEU A 72 -1.40 -6.50 -8.63
N ASP A 73 -0.25 -6.93 -8.13
CA ASP A 73 -0.05 -8.26 -7.58
C ASP A 73 0.31 -8.16 -6.10
N GLN A 74 -0.35 -8.99 -5.28
CA GLN A 74 -0.01 -9.23 -3.89
C GLN A 74 0.38 -10.69 -3.72
N ILE A 75 1.59 -10.92 -3.23
CA ILE A 75 2.05 -12.24 -2.85
C ILE A 75 2.27 -12.25 -1.34
N ILE A 76 1.71 -13.26 -0.67
CA ILE A 76 1.94 -13.53 0.74
C ILE A 76 2.57 -14.91 0.85
N ASP A 77 3.80 -14.96 1.34
CA ASP A 77 4.50 -16.21 1.65
C ASP A 77 4.60 -16.36 3.18
N ILE A 78 4.23 -17.54 3.69
CA ILE A 78 4.27 -17.90 5.10
C ILE A 78 5.47 -18.83 5.34
N ALA A 79 6.27 -18.50 6.34
CA ALA A 79 7.41 -19.27 6.80
C ALA A 79 7.28 -19.59 8.30
N PRO A 80 8.00 -20.58 8.84
CA PRO A 80 7.96 -20.89 10.27
C PRO A 80 8.31 -19.72 11.19
N ASP A 81 9.06 -18.74 10.68
CA ASP A 81 9.60 -17.62 11.44
C ASP A 81 8.95 -16.27 11.11
N GLY A 82 7.87 -16.26 10.33
CA GLY A 82 7.11 -15.06 9.97
C GLY A 82 6.38 -15.17 8.62
N PHE A 83 6.11 -14.03 8.00
CA PHE A 83 5.56 -13.96 6.66
C PHE A 83 6.22 -12.82 5.88
N ARG A 84 6.20 -12.95 4.55
CA ARG A 84 6.62 -11.91 3.60
C ARG A 84 5.39 -11.45 2.84
N ILE A 85 5.30 -10.13 2.61
CA ILE A 85 4.33 -9.56 1.68
C ILE A 85 5.10 -8.84 0.59
N SER A 86 4.87 -9.25 -0.66
CA SER A 86 5.39 -8.58 -1.84
C SER A 86 4.24 -7.90 -2.57
N LEU A 87 4.42 -6.62 -2.88
CA LEU A 87 3.50 -5.83 -3.68
C LEU A 87 4.20 -5.41 -4.96
N SER A 88 3.57 -5.65 -6.10
CA SER A 88 4.03 -5.08 -7.35
C SER A 88 2.89 -4.39 -8.09
N ILE A 89 3.24 -3.28 -8.73
CA ILE A 89 2.38 -2.63 -9.71
C ILE A 89 3.06 -2.65 -11.07
N GLN A 90 2.27 -2.94 -12.10
CA GLN A 90 2.67 -2.82 -13.49
C GLN A 90 1.75 -1.82 -14.19
N ASN A 91 2.36 -0.83 -14.85
CA ASN A 91 1.62 0.04 -15.76
C ASN A 91 1.27 -0.73 -17.04
N GLU A 92 -0.02 -0.76 -17.38
CA GLU A 92 -0.54 -1.43 -18.58
C GLU A 92 -1.20 -0.43 -19.55
N GLY A 93 -1.11 0.87 -19.25
CA GLY A 93 -1.57 1.93 -20.13
C GLY A 93 -0.46 2.53 -21.00
N ASP A 94 -0.88 3.35 -21.97
CA ASP A 94 0.03 4.03 -22.90
C ASP A 94 0.69 5.30 -22.34
N SER A 95 0.30 5.73 -21.14
CA SER A 95 0.83 6.92 -20.46
C SER A 95 1.57 6.54 -19.19
N ALA A 96 2.48 7.40 -18.72
CA ALA A 96 3.15 7.19 -17.45
C ALA A 96 2.13 7.11 -16.30
N LEU A 97 2.38 6.19 -15.38
CA LEU A 97 1.54 5.95 -14.21
C LEU A 97 2.23 6.55 -12.97
N PRO A 98 1.70 7.64 -12.38
CA PRO A 98 2.10 8.06 -11.05
C PRO A 98 1.55 7.06 -10.03
N PHE A 99 2.43 6.48 -9.21
CA PHE A 99 2.02 5.48 -8.23
C PHE A 99 2.74 5.63 -6.88
N GLY A 100 2.07 5.17 -5.83
CA GLY A 100 2.59 4.95 -4.49
C GLY A 100 1.77 3.86 -3.81
N ILE A 101 2.31 2.65 -3.75
CA ILE A 101 1.63 1.49 -3.16
C ILE A 101 2.10 1.27 -1.72
N GLY A 102 1.19 0.80 -0.87
CA GLY A 102 1.41 0.68 0.57
C GLY A 102 0.63 -0.46 1.21
N LEU A 103 0.97 -0.73 2.47
CA LEU A 103 0.25 -1.66 3.32
C LEU A 103 -0.45 -0.87 4.45
N HIS A 104 -1.63 -1.33 4.84
CA HIS A 104 -2.37 -0.76 5.97
C HIS A 104 -2.60 -1.80 7.08
N PRO A 105 -1.53 -2.36 7.67
CA PRO A 105 -1.65 -3.38 8.71
C PRO A 105 -2.21 -2.78 10.00
N TRP A 106 -3.03 -3.57 10.68
CA TRP A 106 -3.44 -3.28 12.04
C TRP A 106 -2.72 -4.25 12.97
N PHE A 107 -1.99 -3.71 13.94
CA PHE A 107 -1.32 -4.50 14.96
C PHE A 107 -2.11 -4.41 16.28
N SER A 108 -2.17 -5.52 17.02
CA SER A 108 -2.79 -5.53 18.34
C SER A 108 -1.99 -4.66 19.31
N LYS A 109 -2.62 -3.62 19.84
CA LYS A 109 -2.05 -2.79 20.90
C LYS A 109 -2.22 -3.48 22.25
N THR A 110 -1.13 -3.94 22.83
CA THR A 110 -1.07 -4.44 24.22
C THR A 110 -0.41 -3.40 25.12
N ASN A 111 -0.52 -3.57 26.44
CA ASN A 111 0.19 -2.71 27.41
C ASN A 111 1.73 -2.82 27.35
N LYS A 112 2.26 -3.83 26.64
CA LYS A 112 3.69 -4.03 26.41
C LYS A 112 4.12 -3.65 24.99
N ALA A 113 3.19 -3.23 24.15
CA ALA A 113 3.51 -2.90 22.76
C ALA A 113 4.42 -1.66 22.71
N THR A 114 5.51 -1.78 21.97
CA THR A 114 6.41 -0.67 21.63
C THR A 114 6.50 -0.56 20.11
N LEU A 115 6.75 0.64 19.60
CA LEU A 115 6.94 0.92 18.18
C LEU A 115 8.27 1.65 17.99
N GLU A 116 9.06 1.18 17.04
CA GLU A 116 10.31 1.82 16.64
C GLU A 116 10.32 1.96 15.12
N PHE A 117 10.75 3.13 14.63
CA PHE A 117 10.95 3.38 13.21
C PHE A 117 12.03 4.45 13.03
N GLN A 118 12.74 4.41 11.90
CA GLN A 118 13.69 5.44 11.53
C GLN A 118 12.97 6.54 10.72
N SER A 119 13.27 7.80 11.01
CA SER A 119 12.78 8.96 10.25
C SER A 119 13.93 9.94 10.05
N MET A 120 14.02 10.50 8.84
CA MET A 120 14.99 11.56 8.53
C MET A 120 14.51 12.96 8.95
N ALA A 121 13.23 13.10 9.34
CA ALA A 121 12.64 14.34 9.84
C ALA A 121 12.16 14.15 11.28
N HIS A 122 12.72 14.93 12.21
CA HIS A 122 12.35 14.93 13.62
C HIS A 122 11.18 15.90 13.84
N HIS A 123 9.95 15.38 13.95
CA HIS A 123 8.89 16.01 14.74
C HIS A 123 7.89 14.94 15.18
N SER A 124 7.95 14.58 16.46
CA SER A 124 6.96 13.76 17.14
C SER A 124 5.82 14.63 17.66
N LEU A 125 4.58 14.17 17.50
CA LEU A 125 3.56 14.06 18.55
C LEU A 125 2.36 13.24 18.02
N ILE A 126 2.40 11.93 18.19
CA ILE A 126 1.22 11.13 18.52
C ILE A 126 1.42 10.72 19.97
N HIS A 127 0.53 11.13 20.88
CA HIS A 127 0.62 10.81 22.31
C HIS A 127 0.54 9.29 22.52
N ALA A 128 1.70 8.66 22.69
CA ALA A 128 1.88 7.40 23.37
C ALA A 128 3.14 7.56 24.22
N ASP A 129 3.03 7.39 25.53
CA ASP A 129 4.16 7.53 26.46
C ASP A 129 5.26 6.53 26.08
N TYR A 130 6.43 7.04 25.68
CA TYR A 130 7.59 6.22 25.34
C TYR A 130 8.52 6.11 26.55
N HIS A 131 8.70 4.87 27.05
CA HIS A 131 9.88 4.50 27.81
C HIS A 131 10.92 3.89 26.85
N LYS A 132 12.19 4.28 27.00
CA LYS A 132 13.31 3.64 26.30
C LYS A 132 13.35 2.15 26.70
N VAL A 133 13.20 1.26 25.73
CA VAL A 133 13.40 -0.19 25.93
C VAL A 133 14.63 -0.62 25.13
N SER A 134 15.60 -1.21 25.80
CA SER A 134 16.81 -1.79 25.21
C SER A 134 16.48 -3.00 24.31
N PRO A 135 17.28 -3.25 23.25
CA PRO A 135 16.88 -4.14 22.16
C PRO A 135 17.07 -5.59 22.59
N LYS A 136 15.97 -6.26 22.92
CA LYS A 136 15.84 -7.72 22.85
C LYS A 136 14.38 -8.07 23.14
N LEU A 137 13.60 -8.32 22.09
CA LEU A 137 12.41 -9.16 22.13
C LEU A 137 12.05 -9.55 20.68
N SER A 138 12.27 -10.83 20.39
CA SER A 138 11.88 -11.47 19.13
C SER A 138 10.44 -11.96 19.23
N THR A 139 9.52 -11.33 18.52
CA THR A 139 8.18 -11.87 18.28
C THR A 139 7.74 -11.58 16.85
N GLY A 140 7.69 -12.63 16.03
CA GLY A 140 7.09 -12.75 14.69
C GLY A 140 6.84 -11.45 13.94
N LEU A 141 7.89 -10.91 13.31
CA LEU A 141 7.82 -9.70 12.50
C LEU A 141 7.44 -10.03 11.05
N LEU A 142 6.63 -9.15 10.43
CA LEU A 142 6.74 -8.90 9.00
C LEU A 142 8.23 -8.61 8.71
N ARG A 143 8.93 -9.56 8.09
CA ARG A 143 10.39 -9.45 7.96
C ARG A 143 10.81 -8.57 6.80
N GLU A 144 10.00 -8.55 5.76
CA GLU A 144 10.33 -7.89 4.51
C GLU A 144 9.05 -7.48 3.79
N THR A 145 9.02 -6.22 3.35
CA THR A 145 8.03 -5.73 2.39
C THR A 145 8.81 -5.35 1.15
N GLN A 146 8.50 -6.01 0.04
CA GLN A 146 9.09 -5.66 -1.24
C GLN A 146 8.04 -4.85 -2.02
N LEU A 147 8.38 -3.60 -2.34
CA LEU A 147 7.61 -2.73 -3.21
C LEU A 147 8.33 -2.66 -4.55
N LEU A 148 7.71 -3.19 -5.59
CA LEU A 148 8.24 -3.16 -6.93
C LEU A 148 7.28 -2.41 -7.85
N CYS A 149 7.86 -1.67 -8.77
CA CYS A 149 7.15 -1.19 -9.94
C CYS A 149 7.85 -1.71 -11.18
N GLN A 150 7.05 -2.17 -12.14
CA GLN A 150 7.51 -2.55 -13.47
C GLN A 150 6.88 -1.62 -14.50
N ASN A 151 7.68 -1.17 -15.46
CA ASN A 151 7.27 -0.28 -16.56
C ASN A 151 6.62 1.06 -16.13
N CYS A 152 6.78 1.49 -14.88
CA CYS A 152 6.41 2.86 -14.51
C CYS A 152 7.54 3.81 -14.92
N ARG A 153 7.15 4.95 -15.49
CA ARG A 153 8.03 6.07 -15.78
C ARG A 153 7.77 7.12 -14.70
N TRP A 154 8.84 7.62 -14.08
CA TRP A 154 8.80 8.66 -13.06
C TRP A 154 8.77 10.05 -13.69
#